data_AF-A0A529T4U7-F1
#
_entry.id   AF-A0A529T4U7-F1
#
_cell.length_a   1.000
_cell.length_b   1.000
_cell.length_c   1.000
_cell.angle_alpha   90.00
_cell.angle_beta   90.00
_cell.angle_gamma   90.00
#
_symmetry.space_group_name_H-M   'P 1'
#
loop_
_entity.id
_entity.type
_entity.pdbx_description
1 polymer ?
#
loop_
_entity_poly.entity_id
_entity_poly.type
_entity_poly.pdbx_seq_one_letter_code
_entity_poly.pdbx_strand_id
1 'polypeptide(L)' 'MLSQILYALPFLAGGFALTLWVSLLVVVLSLIAGVLLGVGLVYGPAPLRWSVRIFSDTIRGIPILVLMFFVYY' A
#
# COMPACT_ATOMS: atom_id res chain seq x y z
N MET A 1 -6.39 -26.65 26.44
CA MET A 1 -6.69 -25.37 25.77
C MET A 1 -5.51 -24.39 25.87
N LEU A 2 -5.02 -24.07 27.07
CA LEU A 2 -3.85 -23.17 27.27
C LEU A 2 -2.59 -23.58 26.49
N SER A 3 -2.25 -24.87 26.45
CA SER A 3 -1.10 -25.39 25.69
C SER A 3 -1.20 -25.16 24.17
N GLN A 4 -2.42 -25.19 23.61
CA GLN A 4 -2.65 -24.96 22.17
C GLN A 4 -2.44 -23.48 21.81
N ILE A 5 -2.85 -22.57 22.70
CA ILE A 5 -2.62 -21.13 22.55
C ILE A 5 -1.12 -20.84 22.58
N LEU A 6 -0.41 -21.36 23.59
CA LEU A 6 1.04 -21.16 23.73
C LEU A 6 1.83 -21.72 22.54
N TYR A 7 1.38 -22.84 21.96
CA TYR A 7 1.97 -23.40 20.75
C TYR A 7 1.77 -22.50 19.50
N ALA A 8 0.62 -21.84 19.38
CA ALA A 8 0.31 -20.96 18.25
C ALA A 8 0.96 -19.57 18.36
N LEU A 9 1.27 -19.10 19.57
CA LEU A 9 1.87 -17.78 19.81
C LEU A 9 3.11 -17.46 18.94
N PRO A 10 4.14 -18.32 18.82
CA PRO A 10 5.32 -18.00 18.01
C PRO A 10 4.97 -17.82 16.51
N PHE A 11 4.06 -18.64 15.98
CA PHE A 11 3.58 -18.51 14.60
C PHE A 11 2.81 -17.20 14.39
N LEU A 12 1.89 -16.88 15.31
CA LEU A 12 1.11 -15.63 15.26
C LEU A 12 2.00 -14.40 15.43
N ALA A 13 3.00 -14.45 16.32
CA ALA A 13 3.97 -13.38 16.50
C ALA A 13 4.80 -13.14 15.24
N GLY A 14 5.19 -14.22 14.53
CA GLY A 14 5.86 -14.12 13.23
C GLY A 14 4.98 -13.45 12.17
N GLY A 15 3.72 -13.87 12.05
CA GLY A 15 2.76 -13.24 11.13
C GLY A 15 2.51 -11.77 11.46
N PHE A 16 2.34 -11.45 12.75
CA PHE A 16 2.17 -10.08 13.22
C PHE A 16 3.38 -9.20 12.88
N ALA A 17 4.60 -9.69 13.14
CA ALA A 17 5.81 -8.97 12.79
C ALA A 17 5.91 -8.74 11.27
N LEU A 18 5.57 -9.74 10.46
CA LEU A 18 5.56 -9.61 9.00
C LEU A 18 4.57 -8.55 8.53
N THR A 19 3.35 -8.52 9.08
CA THR A 19 2.37 -7.48 8.78
C THR A 19 2.91 -6.09 9.13
N LEU A 20 3.50 -5.92 10.32
CA LEU A 20 4.10 -4.64 10.71
C LEU A 20 5.20 -4.20 9.74
N TRP A 21 6.10 -5.10 9.35
CA TRP A 21 7.18 -4.80 8.41
C TRP A 21 6.66 -4.40 7.04
N VAL A 22 5.74 -5.18 6.46
CA VAL A 22 5.16 -4.88 5.14
C VAL A 22 4.36 -3.58 5.19
N SER A 23 3.53 -3.38 6.21
CA SER A 23 2.77 -2.13 6.38
C SER A 23 3.70 -0.92 6.51
N LEU A 24 4.77 -1.02 7.31
CA LEU A 24 5.73 0.07 7.46
C LEU A 24 6.37 0.44 6.12
N LEU A 25 6.84 -0.56 5.37
CA LEU A 25 7.45 -0.33 4.05
C LEU A 25 6.45 0.30 3.08
N VAL A 26 5.23 -0.22 3.00
CA VAL A 26 4.18 0.29 2.10
C VAL A 26 3.82 1.73 2.47
N VAL A 27 3.63 2.04 3.76
CA VAL A 27 3.31 3.40 4.22
C VAL A 27 4.44 4.37 3.87
N VAL A 28 5.70 4.02 4.14
CA VAL A 28 6.84 4.91 3.86
C VAL A 28 6.97 5.18 2.36
N LEU A 29 6.92 4.12 1.53
CA LEU A 29 7.05 4.26 0.08
C LEU A 29 5.87 5.00 -0.54
N SER A 30 4.64 4.66 -0.15
CA SER A 30 3.43 5.33 -0.65
C SER A 30 3.35 6.78 -0.20
N LEU A 31 3.86 7.12 0.99
CA LEU A 31 3.93 8.49 1.46
C LEU A 31 4.90 9.31 0.61
N ILE A 32 6.12 8.81 0.37
CA ILE A 32 7.10 9.50 -0.48
C ILE A 32 6.54 9.70 -1.89
N ALA A 33 6.03 8.64 -2.52
CA ALA A 33 5.44 8.73 -3.85
C ALA A 33 4.22 9.66 -3.89
N GLY A 34 3.32 9.53 -2.91
CA GLY A 34 2.12 10.35 -2.79
C GLY A 34 2.41 11.84 -2.62
N VAL A 35 3.44 12.18 -1.84
CA VAL A 35 3.89 13.58 -1.69
C VAL A 35 4.47 14.11 -3.00
N LEU A 36 5.34 13.36 -3.69
CA LEU A 36 5.92 13.78 -4.97
C LEU A 36 4.85 13.98 -6.05
N LEU A 37 3.92 13.03 -6.17
CA LEU A 37 2.79 13.14 -7.10
C LEU A 37 1.85 14.29 -6.71
N GLY A 38 1.58 14.47 -5.42
CA GLY A 38 0.76 15.56 -4.90
C GLY A 38 1.35 16.94 -5.20
N VAL A 39 2.67 17.11 -5.04
CA VAL A 39 3.39 18.33 -5.44
C VAL A 39 3.26 18.56 -6.94
N GLY A 40 3.47 17.53 -7.76
CA GLY A 40 3.26 17.59 -9.21
C GLY A 40 1.82 17.93 -9.62
N LEU A 41 0.83 17.48 -8.85
CA LEU A 41 -0.58 17.77 -9.09
C LEU A 41 -0.94 19.24 -8.79
N VAL A 42 -0.35 19.82 -7.74
CA VAL A 42 -0.64 21.20 -7.31
C VAL A 42 0.13 22.23 -8.14
N TYR A 43 1.43 21.99 -8.37
CA TYR A 43 2.33 22.98 -8.97
C TYR A 43 2.76 22.65 -10.41
N GLY A 44 2.43 21.46 -10.91
CA GLY A 44 2.83 21.02 -12.24
C GLY A 44 2.04 21.67 -13.39
N PRO A 45 2.62 21.68 -14.61
CA PRO A 45 1.92 22.15 -15.80
C PRO A 45 0.70 21.26 -16.10
N ALA A 46 -0.27 21.81 -16.86
CA ALA A 46 -1.51 21.13 -17.21
C ALA A 46 -1.37 19.64 -17.60
N PRO A 47 -0.44 19.22 -18.49
CA PRO A 47 -0.29 17.80 -18.84
C PRO A 47 0.09 16.92 -17.64
N LEU A 48 1.06 17.34 -16.82
CA LEU A 48 1.49 16.57 -15.64
C LEU A 48 0.34 16.43 -14.65
N ARG A 49 -0.41 17.51 -14.42
CA ARG A 49 -1.57 17.52 -13.52
C ARG A 49 -2.63 16.52 -13.98
N TRP A 50 -2.94 16.49 -15.28
CA TRP A 50 -3.91 15.52 -15.82
C TRP A 50 -3.41 14.08 -15.72
N SER A 51 -2.13 13.82 -16.02
CA SER A 51 -1.55 12.48 -15.87
C SER A 51 -1.64 11.97 -14.44
N VAL A 52 -1.24 12.79 -13.46
CA VAL A 52 -1.32 12.40 -12.03
C VAL A 52 -2.76 12.21 -11.58
N ARG A 53 -3.68 13.06 -12.06
CA ARG A 53 -5.11 12.97 -11.71
C ARG A 53 -5.73 11.68 -12.23
N ILE A 54 -5.54 11.38 -13.51
CA ILE A 54 -6.04 10.15 -14.14
C ILE A 54 -5.48 8.93 -13.40
N PHE A 55 -4.16 8.89 -13.19
CA PHE A 55 -3.53 7.79 -12.45
C PHE A 55 -4.14 7.60 -11.05
N SER A 56 -4.21 8.67 -10.25
CA SER A 56 -4.75 8.62 -8.89
C SER A 56 -6.22 8.18 -8.87
N ASP A 57 -7.05 8.75 -9.74
CA ASP A 57 -8.49 8.47 -9.76
C ASP A 57 -8.77 7.04 -10.25
N THR A 58 -8.01 6.54 -11.24
CA THR A 58 -8.11 5.15 -11.70
C THR A 58 -7.71 4.16 -10.61
N ILE A 59 -6.54 4.35 -9.97
CA ILE A 59 -6.06 3.42 -8.94
C ILE A 59 -7.00 3.38 -7.73
N ARG A 60 -7.57 4.52 -7.33
CA ARG A 60 -8.56 4.59 -6.23
C ARG A 60 -9.91 4.00 -6.60
N GLY A 61 -10.25 3.97 -7.89
CA GLY A 61 -11.49 3.38 -8.39
C GLY A 61 -11.47 1.86 -8.54
N ILE A 62 -10.28 1.25 -8.60
CA ILE A 62 -10.12 -0.20 -8.76
C ILE A 62 -10.08 -0.88 -7.37
N PRO A 63 -10.83 -1.97 -7.13
CA PRO A 63 -10.72 -2.74 -5.90
C PRO A 63 -9.29 -3.24 -5.68
N ILE A 64 -8.77 -3.08 -4.45
CA ILE A 64 -7.37 -3.43 -4.15
C ILE A 64 -7.04 -4.89 -4.42
N LEU A 65 -8.01 -5.81 -4.26
CA LEU A 65 -7.84 -7.22 -4.61
C LEU A 65 -7.52 -7.39 -6.09
N VAL A 66 -8.22 -6.68 -6.98
CA VAL A 66 -7.97 -6.75 -8.44
C VAL A 66 -6.57 -6.22 -8.76
N LEU A 67 -6.14 -5.13 -8.14
CA LEU A 67 -4.77 -4.61 -8.30
C LEU A 67 -3.73 -5.61 -7.81
N MET A 68 -3.98 -6.25 -6.66
CA MET A 68 -3.09 -7.28 -6.12
C MET A 68 -2.99 -8.47 -7.09
N PHE A 69 -4.11 -8.95 -7.63
CA PHE A 69 -4.12 -10.01 -8.64
C PHE A 69 -3.34 -9.59 -9.89
N PHE A 70 -3.56 -8.37 -10.39
CA PHE A 70 -2.89 -7.85 -11.59
C PHE A 70 -1.36 -7.72 -11.45
N VAL A 71 -0.87 -7.45 -10.24
CA VAL A 71 0.57 -7.34 -9.99
C VAL A 71 1.20 -8.71 -9.69
N TYR A 72 0.46 -9.61 -9.05
CA TYR A 72 0.97 -10.90 -8.60
C TYR A 72 0.89 -12.00 -9.66
N TYR A 73 -0.12 -11.96 -10.54
CA TYR A 73 -0.35 -12.94 -11.62
C TYR A 73 -0.18 -12.30 -13.00
#